data_AF-A0A8S3HML5-F1
#
_entry.id   AF-A0A8S3HML5-F1
#
_cell.length_a   1.000
_cell.length_b   1.000
_cell.length_c   1.000
_cell.angle_alpha   90.00
_cell.angle_beta   90.00
_cell.angle_gamma   90.00
#
_symmetry.space_group_name_H-M   'P 1'
#
loop_
_entity.id
_entity.type
_entity.pdbx_description
1 polymer ?
#
loop_
_entity_poly.entity_id
_entity_poly.type
_entity_poly.pdbx_seq_one_letter_code
_entity_poly.pdbx_strand_id
1 'polypeptide(L)'
;QKEKVEIGDVIYIEANSGAVKRQGRCDAYATEYDLETEEYVPLPKGDVHKKKEVVQDVTLHDLDVANARPQGGQDILSIMGSLIKPKKTEITDKLRREINKVVNKYIDQGVAELVPGVLFVDEVHMLDIECFTYLHRALESPLAPIVIFATNRGRCLIRIHVAQTAFKLRRVYTS
;
A
#
# COMPACT_ATOMS: atom_id res chain seq x y z
N GLN A 1 -19.27 8.37 17.59
CA GLN A 1 -19.73 9.77 17.53
C GLN A 1 -20.97 9.77 16.64
N LYS A 2 -22.15 10.15 17.14
CA LYS A 2 -23.36 10.22 16.29
C LYS A 2 -23.17 11.39 15.33
N GLU A 3 -23.24 11.15 14.03
CA GLU A 3 -23.25 12.25 13.05
C GLU A 3 -24.48 13.13 13.30
N LYS A 4 -24.30 14.45 13.21
CA LYS A 4 -25.38 15.43 13.34
C LYS A 4 -26.19 15.43 12.05
N VAL A 5 -27.06 14.44 11.90
CA VAL A 5 -27.97 14.32 10.75
C VAL A 5 -29.27 15.03 11.09
N GLU A 6 -29.70 15.92 10.21
CA GLU A 6 -30.96 16.65 10.32
C GLU A 6 -31.92 16.30 9.17
N ILE A 7 -33.20 16.65 9.34
CA ILE A 7 -34.20 16.46 8.30
C ILE A 7 -33.84 17.37 7.11
N GLY A 8 -33.67 16.77 5.93
CA GLY A 8 -33.24 17.47 4.71
C GLY A 8 -31.83 17.13 4.26
N ASP A 9 -31.06 16.37 5.05
CA ASP A 9 -29.73 15.91 4.66
C ASP A 9 -29.77 14.65 3.78
N VAL A 10 -28.83 14.58 2.84
CA VAL A 10 -28.54 13.37 2.07
C VAL A 10 -27.54 12.52 2.87
N ILE A 11 -27.91 11.27 3.14
CA ILE A 11 -27.08 10.33 3.90
C ILE A 11 -26.80 9.05 3.11
N TYR A 12 -25.63 8.48 3.34
CA TYR A 12 -25.27 7.14 2.89
C TYR A 12 -25.18 6.21 4.11
N ILE A 13 -25.94 5.11 4.07
CA ILE A 13 -25.90 4.09 5.12
C ILE A 13 -25.28 2.83 4.55
N GLU A 14 -24.18 2.40 5.13
CA GLU A 14 -23.55 1.14 4.79
C GLU A 14 -24.21 0.01 5.59
N ALA A 15 -24.93 -0.89 4.90
CA ALA A 15 -25.72 -1.94 5.54
C ALA A 15 -24.89 -2.92 6.38
N ASN A 16 -23.62 -3.16 6.01
CA ASN A 16 -22.76 -4.15 6.67
C ASN A 16 -22.20 -3.64 8.01
N SER A 17 -21.84 -2.36 8.07
CA SER A 17 -21.22 -1.73 9.25
C SER A 17 -22.24 -0.96 10.10
N GLY A 18 -23.41 -0.63 9.53
CA GLY A 18 -24.37 0.30 10.13
C GLY A 18 -23.85 1.75 10.18
N ALA A 19 -22.73 2.04 9.51
CA ALA A 19 -22.16 3.37 9.49
C ALA A 19 -23.04 4.31 8.65
N VAL A 20 -23.41 5.45 9.24
CA VAL A 20 -24.10 6.54 8.57
C VAL A 20 -23.06 7.59 8.21
N LYS A 21 -23.10 8.09 6.97
CA LYS A 21 -22.28 9.19 6.47
C LYS A 21 -23.16 10.29 5.88
N ARG A 22 -23.17 11.48 6.49
CA ARG A 22 -23.78 12.72 5.95
C ARG A 22 -22.98 13.16 4.73
N GLN A 23 -23.64 13.20 3.57
CA GLN A 23 -23.04 13.72 2.33
C GLN A 23 -23.19 15.25 2.25
N GLY A 24 -24.28 15.80 2.78
CA GLY A 24 -24.55 17.24 2.80
C GLY A 24 -26.05 17.53 2.75
N ARG A 25 -26.40 18.81 2.56
CA ARG A 25 -27.78 19.29 2.52
C ARG A 25 -28.38 19.03 1.14
N CYS A 26 -29.62 18.58 1.05
CA CYS A 26 -30.27 18.36 -0.24
C CYS A 26 -30.58 19.69 -0.95
N ASP A 27 -30.26 19.79 -2.25
CA ASP A 27 -30.55 20.96 -3.09
C ASP A 27 -32.03 21.39 -3.06
N ALA A 28 -32.97 20.45 -2.86
CA ALA A 28 -34.39 20.76 -2.79
C ALA A 28 -34.78 21.62 -1.56
N TYR A 29 -33.89 21.70 -0.57
CA TYR A 29 -34.05 22.50 0.63
C TYR A 29 -33.18 23.77 0.61
N ALA A 30 -32.45 24.03 -0.48
CA ALA A 30 -31.71 25.28 -0.66
C ALA A 30 -32.71 26.44 -0.80
N THR A 31 -32.63 27.42 0.09
CA THR A 31 -33.37 28.68 -0.06
C THR A 31 -32.47 29.72 -0.73
N GLU A 32 -33.01 30.58 -1.60
CA GLU A 32 -32.23 31.60 -2.33
C GLU A 32 -31.53 32.64 -1.42
N TYR A 33 -31.82 32.62 -0.12
CA TYR A 33 -31.29 33.53 0.89
C TYR A 33 -30.37 32.86 1.91
N ASP A 34 -29.98 31.61 1.66
CA ASP A 34 -29.15 30.88 2.61
C ASP A 34 -27.69 31.34 2.53
N LEU A 35 -27.24 32.04 3.58
CA LEU A 35 -25.86 32.49 3.77
C LEU A 35 -24.98 31.39 4.39
N GLU A 36 -25.52 30.18 4.59
CA GLU A 36 -24.80 29.05 5.17
C GLU A 36 -23.85 28.37 4.17
N THR A 37 -22.60 28.18 4.61
CA THR A 37 -21.53 27.48 3.88
C THR A 37 -21.72 25.95 3.93
N GLU A 38 -22.94 25.45 3.79
CA GLU A 38 -23.18 24.01 3.72
C GLU A 38 -22.92 23.48 2.30
N GLU A 39 -22.35 22.27 2.21
CA GLU A 39 -22.16 21.59 0.93
C GLU A 39 -23.52 21.02 0.47
N TYR A 40 -24.06 21.61 -0.59
CA TYR A 40 -25.33 21.21 -1.20
C TYR A 40 -25.11 20.07 -2.19
N VAL A 41 -25.92 19.02 -2.04
CA VAL A 41 -25.81 17.78 -2.79
C VAL A 41 -27.16 17.47 -3.46
N PRO A 42 -27.17 17.10 -4.76
CA PRO A 42 -28.41 16.75 -5.43
C PRO A 42 -29.04 15.49 -4.85
N LEU A 43 -30.37 15.42 -4.94
CA LEU A 43 -31.12 14.23 -4.53
C LEU A 43 -30.61 12.99 -5.30
N PRO A 44 -30.18 11.92 -4.61
CA PRO A 44 -29.74 10.70 -5.26
C PRO A 44 -30.84 10.15 -6.18
N LYS A 45 -30.47 9.81 -7.41
CA LYS A 45 -31.40 9.22 -8.38
C LYS A 45 -31.43 7.70 -8.25
N GLY A 46 -32.62 7.12 -8.40
CA GLY A 46 -32.85 5.68 -8.37
C GLY A 46 -33.33 5.15 -7.02
N ASP A 47 -33.23 3.85 -6.81
CA ASP A 47 -33.72 3.19 -5.60
C ASP A 47 -32.85 3.48 -4.38
N VAL A 48 -33.49 3.62 -3.22
CA VAL A 48 -32.83 3.87 -1.93
C VAL A 48 -31.95 2.69 -1.50
N HIS A 49 -32.40 1.46 -1.75
CA HIS A 49 -31.62 0.26 -1.44
C HIS A 49 -30.88 -0.22 -2.68
N LYS A 50 -29.58 0.07 -2.74
CA LYS A 50 -28.71 -0.36 -3.84
C LYS A 50 -27.67 -1.34 -3.35
N LYS A 51 -27.63 -2.53 -3.97
CA LYS A 51 -26.49 -3.45 -3.82
C LYS A 51 -25.41 -3.00 -4.80
N LYS A 52 -24.30 -2.49 -4.26
CA LYS A 52 -23.12 -2.13 -5.05
C LYS A 52 -22.05 -3.18 -4.82
N GLU A 53 -21.65 -3.87 -5.88
CA GLU A 53 -20.42 -4.66 -5.85
C GLU A 53 -19.25 -3.68 -5.97
N VAL A 54 -18.39 -3.68 -4.95
CA VAL A 54 -17.18 -2.85 -4.91
C VAL A 54 -16.00 -3.79 -5.06
N VAL A 55 -15.37 -3.77 -6.23
CA VAL A 55 -14.10 -4.45 -6.47
C VAL A 55 -13.00 -3.48 -6.04
N GLN A 56 -12.08 -3.95 -5.21
CA GLN A 56 -10.97 -3.14 -4.70
C GLN A 56 -9.65 -3.80 -5.05
N ASP A 57 -8.89 -3.15 -5.93
CA ASP A 57 -7.53 -3.56 -6.25
C ASP A 57 -6.57 -2.94 -5.23
N VAL A 58 -5.82 -3.78 -4.52
CA VAL A 58 -4.87 -3.36 -3.49
C VAL A 58 -3.55 -4.11 -3.70
N THR A 59 -2.42 -3.40 -3.62
CA THR A 59 -1.12 -4.06 -3.69
C THR A 59 -0.71 -4.64 -2.33
N LEU A 60 0.10 -5.70 -2.34
CA LEU A 60 0.69 -6.24 -1.09
C LEU A 60 1.49 -5.18 -0.33
N HIS A 61 2.11 -4.23 -1.05
CA HIS A 61 2.84 -3.14 -0.43
C HIS A 61 1.93 -2.19 0.35
N ASP A 62 0.73 -1.90 -0.16
CA ASP A 62 -0.23 -1.03 0.53
C ASP A 62 -0.71 -1.69 1.83
N LEU A 63 -0.91 -3.02 1.81
CA LEU A 63 -1.22 -3.80 3.02
C LEU A 63 -0.05 -3.76 4.02
N ASP A 64 1.19 -3.94 3.56
CA ASP A 64 2.39 -3.83 4.39
C ASP A 64 2.48 -2.46 5.08
N VAL A 65 2.27 -1.37 4.32
CA VAL A 65 2.38 0.01 4.83
C VAL A 65 1.23 0.33 5.80
N ALA A 66 0.01 -0.09 5.49
CA ALA A 66 -1.16 0.15 6.35
C ALA A 66 -1.02 -0.54 7.71
N ASN A 67 -0.44 -1.74 7.75
CA ASN A 67 -0.21 -2.47 9.00
C ASN A 67 1.07 -2.03 9.73
N ALA A 68 2.10 -1.56 9.01
CA ALA A 68 3.30 -0.99 9.62
C ALA A 68 3.03 0.37 10.30
N ARG A 69 2.00 1.09 9.84
CA ARG A 69 1.54 2.34 10.44
C ARG A 69 0.02 2.32 10.60
N PRO A 70 -0.50 1.77 11.71
CA PRO A 70 -1.94 1.82 11.97
C PRO A 70 -2.37 3.29 12.06
N GLN A 71 -3.06 3.82 11.04
CA GLN A 71 -3.56 5.20 11.00
C GLN A 71 -4.74 5.45 11.97
N GLY A 72 -4.96 4.59 12.97
CA GLY A 72 -6.18 4.58 13.79
C GLY A 72 -5.99 4.57 15.30
N GLY A 73 -4.76 4.74 15.81
CA GLY A 73 -4.53 4.83 17.25
C GLY A 73 -5.02 6.18 17.81
N GLN A 74 -6.05 6.16 18.66
CA GLN A 74 -6.49 7.31 19.49
C GLN A 74 -5.45 7.74 20.56
N ASP A 75 -4.18 7.33 20.45
CA ASP A 75 -3.15 7.77 21.37
C ASP A 75 -2.56 9.11 20.94
N ILE A 76 -2.33 9.98 21.94
CA ILE A 76 -1.70 11.30 21.78
C ILE A 76 -0.33 11.18 21.06
N LEU A 77 0.32 10.02 21.16
CA LEU A 77 1.56 9.68 20.48
C LEU A 77 1.39 9.49 18.95
N SER A 78 0.26 8.95 18.49
CA SER A 78 -0.04 8.75 17.05
C SER A 78 -0.27 10.08 16.34
N ILE A 79 -0.87 11.05 17.04
CA ILE A 79 -1.14 12.39 16.53
C ILE A 79 0.15 13.21 16.42
N MET A 80 1.10 13.05 17.35
CA MET A 80 2.44 13.62 17.18
C MET A 80 3.23 12.94 16.06
N GLY A 81 3.05 11.63 15.87
CA GLY A 81 3.68 10.87 14.80
C GLY A 81 3.22 11.23 13.38
N SER A 82 2.00 11.74 13.22
CA SER A 82 1.46 12.18 11.91
C SER A 82 1.90 13.60 11.52
N LEU A 83 2.30 14.45 12.48
CA LEU A 83 2.90 15.78 12.23
C LEU A 83 4.40 15.72 11.92
N ILE A 84 5.08 14.65 12.32
CA ILE A 84 6.48 14.41 11.99
C ILE A 84 6.52 13.70 10.64
N LYS A 85 7.25 14.26 9.65
CA LYS A 85 7.43 13.68 8.30
C LYS A 85 7.45 12.15 8.37
N PRO A 86 6.64 11.45 7.54
CA PRO A 86 6.57 10.00 7.57
C PRO A 86 7.93 9.38 7.25
N LYS A 87 8.77 9.12 8.27
CA LYS A 87 10.00 8.34 8.12
C LYS A 87 9.61 6.98 7.59
N LYS A 88 10.06 6.61 6.37
CA LYS A 88 9.83 5.28 5.80
C LYS A 88 10.21 4.25 6.87
N THR A 89 9.21 3.70 7.54
CA THR A 89 9.42 2.67 8.56
C THR A 89 9.73 1.42 7.78
N GLU A 90 10.91 0.85 7.99
CA GLU A 90 11.27 -0.40 7.34
C GLU A 90 10.26 -1.47 7.73
N ILE A 91 9.65 -2.08 6.71
CA ILE A 91 8.74 -3.20 6.90
C ILE A 91 9.62 -4.40 7.28
N THR A 92 9.42 -4.90 8.50
CA THR A 92 10.16 -6.06 9.00
C THR A 92 9.71 -7.34 8.29
N ASP A 93 10.62 -8.31 8.16
CA ASP A 93 10.27 -9.61 7.57
C ASP A 93 9.20 -10.37 8.34
N LYS A 94 9.07 -10.13 9.66
CA LYS A 94 8.01 -10.72 10.48
C LYS A 94 6.64 -10.23 10.02
N LEU A 95 6.48 -8.92 9.84
CA LEU A 95 5.23 -8.32 9.37
C LEU A 95 4.87 -8.83 7.97
N ARG A 96 5.83 -8.90 7.04
CA ARG A 96 5.60 -9.45 5.70
C ARG A 96 5.11 -10.90 5.73
N ARG A 97 5.67 -11.74 6.60
CA ARG A 97 5.23 -13.15 6.74
C ARG A 97 3.82 -13.25 7.28
N GLU A 98 3.45 -12.42 8.25
CA GLU A 98 2.09 -12.37 8.80
C GLU A 98 1.09 -11.93 7.74
N ILE A 99 1.40 -10.89 6.97
CA ILE A 99 0.55 -10.39 5.89
C ILE A 99 0.41 -11.43 4.79
N ASN A 100 1.51 -12.04 4.33
CA ASN A 100 1.46 -13.11 3.34
C ASN A 100 0.59 -14.29 3.81
N LYS A 101 0.60 -14.64 5.10
CA LYS A 101 -0.26 -15.68 5.66
C LYS A 101 -1.75 -15.30 5.60
N VAL A 102 -2.07 -14.04 5.89
CA VAL A 102 -3.45 -13.53 5.81
C VAL A 102 -3.93 -13.47 4.36
N VAL A 103 -3.09 -13.00 3.44
CA VAL A 103 -3.42 -12.95 2.01
C VAL A 103 -3.67 -14.35 1.45
N ASN A 104 -2.79 -15.30 1.74
CA ASN A 104 -2.98 -16.70 1.33
C ASN A 104 -4.31 -17.26 1.86
N LYS A 105 -4.68 -16.94 3.11
CA LYS A 105 -5.97 -17.35 3.67
C LYS A 105 -7.15 -16.74 2.91
N TYR A 106 -7.07 -15.48 2.48
CA TYR A 106 -8.14 -14.86 1.68
C TYR A 106 -8.27 -15.47 0.28
N ILE A 107 -7.14 -15.88 -0.32
CA ILE A 107 -7.12 -16.60 -1.60
C ILE A 107 -7.75 -17.99 -1.43
N ASP A 108 -7.35 -18.74 -0.40
CA ASP A 108 -7.88 -20.08 -0.12
C ASP A 108 -9.40 -20.07 0.17
N GLN A 109 -9.89 -18.99 0.78
CA GLN A 109 -11.32 -18.78 1.06
C GLN A 109 -12.11 -18.28 -0.16
N GLY A 110 -11.45 -17.96 -1.28
CA GLY A 110 -12.09 -17.39 -2.47
C GLY A 110 -12.58 -15.96 -2.28
N VAL A 111 -12.08 -15.25 -1.27
CA VAL A 111 -12.45 -13.85 -0.97
C VAL A 111 -11.61 -12.88 -1.80
N ALA A 112 -10.39 -13.26 -2.15
CA ALA A 112 -9.47 -12.45 -2.94
C ALA A 112 -8.84 -13.26 -4.08
N GLU A 113 -8.58 -12.59 -5.20
CA GLU A 113 -7.82 -13.13 -6.32
C GLU A 113 -6.44 -12.46 -6.37
N LEU A 114 -5.39 -13.25 -6.58
CA LEU A 114 -4.05 -12.73 -6.76
C LEU A 114 -3.78 -12.50 -8.26
N VAL A 115 -3.59 -11.24 -8.63
CA VAL A 115 -3.19 -10.87 -10.00
C VAL A 115 -1.69 -10.49 -10.00
N PRO A 116 -0.81 -11.27 -10.64
CA PRO A 116 0.61 -10.93 -10.71
C PRO A 116 0.84 -9.69 -11.59
N GLY A 117 1.56 -8.72 -11.05
CA GLY A 117 1.96 -7.51 -11.77
C GLY A 117 3.23 -7.69 -12.60
N VAL A 118 3.74 -6.57 -13.13
CA VAL A 118 5.01 -6.51 -13.84
C VAL A 118 5.96 -5.56 -13.09
N LEU A 119 7.17 -6.05 -12.78
CA LEU A 119 8.28 -5.24 -12.30
C LEU A 119 9.23 -4.95 -13.45
N PHE A 120 9.23 -3.72 -13.94
CA PHE A 120 10.17 -3.27 -14.96
C PHE A 120 11.38 -2.61 -14.30
N VAL A 121 12.57 -3.11 -14.63
CA VAL A 121 13.84 -2.56 -14.18
C VAL A 121 14.64 -2.11 -15.39
N ASP A 122 14.66 -0.79 -15.59
CA ASP A 122 15.52 -0.17 -16.59
C ASP A 122 16.96 -0.07 -16.10
N GLU A 123 17.90 0.02 -17.05
CA GLU A 123 19.33 0.15 -16.79
C GLU A 123 19.86 -0.90 -15.79
N VAL A 124 19.48 -2.17 -15.97
CA VAL A 124 19.80 -3.26 -15.01
C VAL A 124 21.31 -3.42 -14.75
N HIS A 125 22.16 -2.94 -15.66
CA HIS A 125 23.61 -2.89 -15.50
C HIS A 125 24.11 -2.00 -14.34
N MET A 126 23.23 -1.21 -13.73
CA MET A 126 23.50 -0.44 -12.52
C MET A 126 23.37 -1.26 -11.22
N LEU A 127 22.72 -2.43 -11.28
CA LEU A 127 22.58 -3.34 -10.15
C LEU A 127 23.87 -4.11 -9.88
N ASP A 128 24.13 -4.37 -8.60
CA ASP A 128 25.21 -5.22 -8.12
C ASP A 128 24.77 -6.67 -7.95
N ILE A 129 25.73 -7.55 -7.66
CA ILE A 129 25.48 -8.99 -7.48
C ILE A 129 24.57 -9.29 -6.27
N GLU A 130 24.58 -8.43 -5.25
CA GLU A 130 23.73 -8.56 -4.08
C GLU A 130 22.26 -8.30 -4.43
N CYS A 131 21.97 -7.27 -5.23
CA CYS A 131 20.64 -7.03 -5.77
C CYS A 131 20.12 -8.22 -6.59
N PHE A 132 20.95 -8.81 -7.46
CA PHE A 132 20.55 -9.99 -8.24
C PHE A 132 20.27 -11.20 -7.36
N THR A 133 21.08 -11.42 -6.32
CA THR A 133 20.88 -12.50 -5.36
C THR A 133 19.58 -12.32 -4.59
N TYR A 134 19.28 -11.08 -4.17
CA TYR A 134 18.01 -10.74 -3.54
C TYR A 134 16.82 -10.95 -4.47
N LEU A 135 16.89 -10.45 -5.72
CA LEU A 135 15.84 -10.62 -6.72
C LEU A 135 15.59 -12.10 -7.02
N HIS A 136 16.63 -12.93 -7.12
CA HIS A 136 16.47 -14.36 -7.32
C HIS A 136 15.67 -15.02 -6.20
N ARG A 137 16.01 -14.70 -4.93
CA ARG A 137 15.27 -15.21 -3.77
C ARG A 137 13.83 -14.68 -3.71
N ALA A 138 13.60 -13.44 -4.13
CA ALA A 138 12.26 -12.86 -4.17
C ALA A 138 11.39 -13.50 -5.25
N LEU A 139 11.98 -13.86 -6.40
CA LEU A 139 11.32 -14.53 -7.52
C LEU A 139 10.93 -15.99 -7.26
N GLU A 140 11.51 -16.63 -6.24
CA GLU A 140 11.08 -17.96 -5.79
C GLU A 140 9.70 -17.94 -5.10
N SER A 141 9.23 -16.77 -4.67
CA SER A 141 7.91 -16.63 -4.07
C SER A 141 6.80 -16.82 -5.12
N PRO A 142 5.72 -17.57 -4.81
CA PRO A 142 4.58 -17.71 -5.71
C PRO A 142 3.83 -16.39 -5.93
N LEU A 143 4.05 -15.40 -5.06
CA LEU A 143 3.46 -14.05 -5.14
C LEU A 143 4.33 -13.09 -5.99
N ALA A 144 5.40 -13.57 -6.61
CA ALA A 144 6.33 -12.72 -7.33
C ALA A 144 5.73 -12.19 -8.65
N PRO A 145 5.94 -10.90 -8.97
CA PRO A 145 5.54 -10.35 -10.26
C PRO A 145 6.47 -10.85 -11.39
N ILE A 146 6.03 -10.66 -12.63
CA ILE A 146 6.89 -10.88 -13.80
C ILE A 146 7.95 -9.77 -13.83
N VAL A 147 9.23 -10.15 -13.84
CA VAL A 147 10.34 -9.18 -13.88
C VAL A 147 10.85 -9.03 -15.30
N ILE A 148 10.88 -7.79 -15.79
CA ILE A 148 11.41 -7.42 -17.11
C ILE A 148 12.64 -6.54 -16.90
N PHE A 149 13.79 -7.02 -17.37
CA PHE A 149 15.04 -6.27 -17.35
C PHE A 149 15.28 -5.56 -18.70
N ALA A 150 15.66 -4.30 -18.64
CA ALA A 150 16.13 -3.54 -19.81
C ALA A 150 17.56 -3.03 -19.59
N THR A 151 18.35 -3.01 -20.66
CA THR A 151 19.69 -2.43 -20.67
C THR A 151 20.03 -1.93 -22.07
N ASN A 152 20.69 -0.78 -22.12
CA ASN A 152 21.29 -0.21 -23.33
C ASN A 152 22.78 -0.59 -23.49
N ARG A 153 23.34 -1.40 -22.58
CA ARG A 153 24.73 -1.86 -22.63
C ARG A 153 24.83 -3.32 -23.06
N GLY A 154 25.59 -3.58 -24.13
CA GLY A 154 25.84 -4.94 -24.64
C GLY A 154 26.85 -5.75 -23.82
N ARG A 155 27.88 -5.11 -23.26
CA ARG A 155 28.83 -5.72 -22.30
C ARG A 155 29.09 -4.72 -21.18
N CYS A 156 28.89 -5.15 -19.94
CA CYS A 156 29.18 -4.35 -18.76
C CYS A 156 29.69 -5.28 -17.66
N LEU A 157 30.66 -4.80 -16.87
CA LEU A 157 31.07 -5.48 -15.65
C LEU A 157 29.97 -5.31 -14.61
N ILE A 158 29.56 -6.40 -13.96
CA ILE A 158 28.69 -6.35 -12.78
C ILE A 158 29.49 -5.64 -11.68
N ARG A 159 28.87 -4.66 -11.02
CA ARG A 159 29.49 -3.97 -9.89
C ARG A 159 29.64 -4.96 -8.74
N ILE A 160 30.84 -5.50 -8.57
CA ILE A 160 31.22 -6.23 -7.37
C ILE A 160 31.82 -5.20 -6.42
N HIS A 161 31.14 -4.90 -5.32
CA HIS A 161 31.82 -4.29 -4.19
C HIS A 161 32.77 -5.35 -3.62
N VAL A 162 33.99 -5.41 -4.14
CA VAL A 162 35.06 -6.12 -3.46
C VAL A 162 35.37 -5.29 -2.22
N ALA A 163 34.78 -5.65 -1.09
CA ALA A 163 35.35 -5.31 0.19
C ALA A 163 36.79 -5.81 0.15
N GLN A 164 37.76 -4.91 0.03
CA GLN A 164 39.17 -5.23 0.11
C GLN A 164 39.46 -5.76 1.52
N THR A 165 39.21 -7.05 1.75
CA THR A 165 39.89 -7.77 2.82
C THR A 165 41.33 -7.91 2.36
N ALA A 166 42.18 -6.96 2.77
CA ALA A 166 43.61 -6.99 2.51
C ALA A 166 44.22 -8.23 3.16
N PHE A 167 44.25 -9.36 2.44
CA PHE A 167 45.07 -10.50 2.82
C PHE A 167 46.53 -10.18 2.51
N LYS A 168 47.25 -9.70 3.52
CA LYS A 168 48.69 -9.53 3.48
C LYS A 168 49.35 -10.91 3.55
N LEU A 169 49.65 -11.52 2.39
CA LEU A 169 50.47 -12.72 2.33
C LEU A 169 51.90 -12.38 2.80
N ARG A 170 52.28 -12.89 3.99
CA ARG A 170 53.65 -12.82 4.49
C ARG A 170 54.44 -13.97 3.87
N ARG A 171 55.41 -13.65 3.01
CA ARG A 171 56.38 -14.62 2.49
C ARG A 171 57.38 -14.92 3.61
N VAL A 172 57.38 -16.15 4.13
CA VAL A 172 58.43 -16.64 5.05
C VAL A 172 59.51 -17.25 4.17
N TYR A 173 60.70 -16.65 4.17
CA TYR A 173 61.91 -17.29 3.67
C TYR A 173 62.58 -17.98 4.85
N THR A 174 62.83 -19.28 4.75
CA THR A 174 63.77 -20.00 5.60
C THR A 174 65.05 -20.20 4.81
N SER A 175 66.19 -19.81 5.41
CA SER A 175 67.53 -20.21 4.97
C SER A 175 67.77 -21.69 5.24
#